data_AF-L2FNP4-F1
#
_entry.id   AF-L2FNP4-F1
#
_cell.length_a   1.000
_cell.length_b   1.000
_cell.length_c   1.000
_cell.angle_alpha   90.00
_cell.angle_beta   90.00
_cell.angle_gamma   90.00
#
_symmetry.space_group_name_H-M   'P 1'
#
loop_
_entity.id
_entity.type
_entity.pdbx_description
1 polymer ?
#
loop_
_entity_poly.entity_id
_entity_poly.type
_entity_poly.pdbx_seq_one_letter_code
_entity_poly.pdbx_strand_id
1 'polypeptide(L)'
;MNAPLKKRPINLLRGWPSPSLLPAAALSAAAVKTLADPAVYVPGLQYGPDPGYQPLRDALAEWLSAFYPIAGQTPEETQDLLSAAEASSNTALPHHPPDSFTDPLYTQNVWMVAPCYFLACPIFADAGFDGRLKAVPEDDEGIDLEYLRKGLEAAGKGSDDPRSESSTAT
;
A
#
# COMPACT_ATOMS: atom_id res chain seq x y z
N MET A 1 -40.97 18.73 -35.61
CA MET A 1 -39.99 17.62 -35.69
C MET A 1 -39.12 17.71 -34.46
N ASN A 2 -39.23 16.76 -33.53
CA ASN A 2 -38.40 16.77 -32.31
C ASN A 2 -37.01 16.25 -32.66
N ALA A 3 -35.97 17.03 -32.33
CA ALA A 3 -34.58 16.64 -32.58
C ALA A 3 -34.25 15.33 -31.81
N PRO A 4 -33.46 14.41 -32.40
CA PRO A 4 -33.12 13.16 -31.74
C PRO A 4 -32.27 13.41 -30.49
N LEU A 5 -32.71 12.87 -29.35
CA LEU A 5 -31.99 12.95 -28.09
C LEU A 5 -30.61 12.28 -28.23
N LYS A 6 -29.54 13.08 -28.13
CA LYS A 6 -28.16 12.61 -28.16
C LYS A 6 -27.88 11.83 -26.88
N LYS A 7 -27.86 10.49 -26.97
CA LYS A 7 -27.54 9.61 -25.83
C LYS A 7 -26.09 9.85 -25.39
N ARG A 8 -25.88 10.00 -24.09
CA ARG A 8 -24.54 10.13 -23.52
C ARG A 8 -23.84 8.76 -23.56
N PRO A 9 -22.56 8.70 -23.98
CA PRO A 9 -21.82 7.45 -23.94
C PRO A 9 -21.61 6.99 -22.49
N ILE A 10 -21.68 5.68 -22.27
CA ILE A 10 -21.33 5.05 -21.00
C ILE A 10 -19.80 4.86 -20.98
N ASN A 11 -19.12 5.39 -19.98
CA ASN A 11 -17.68 5.29 -19.83
C ASN A 11 -17.33 4.21 -18.79
N LEU A 12 -16.81 3.07 -19.26
CA LEU A 12 -16.37 1.95 -18.43
C LEU A 12 -14.85 1.98 -18.10
N LEU A 13 -14.14 3.03 -18.52
CA LEU A 13 -12.70 3.20 -18.29
C LEU A 13 -12.37 4.00 -17.01
N ARG A 14 -13.39 4.46 -16.28
CA ARG A 14 -13.21 5.24 -15.04
C ARG A 14 -13.14 4.32 -13.83
N GLY A 15 -12.04 4.40 -13.08
CA GLY A 15 -11.86 3.73 -11.79
C GLY A 15 -12.26 4.56 -10.57
N TRP A 16 -13.14 5.55 -10.72
CA TRP A 16 -13.61 6.36 -9.59
C TRP A 16 -14.83 5.73 -8.94
N PRO A 17 -14.98 5.83 -7.60
CA PRO A 17 -16.20 5.41 -6.94
C PRO A 17 -17.39 6.24 -7.43
N SER A 18 -18.59 5.66 -7.35
CA SER A 18 -19.83 6.39 -7.66
C SER A 18 -19.98 7.61 -6.75
N PRO A 19 -20.40 8.79 -7.26
CA PRO A 19 -20.68 9.96 -6.44
C PRO A 19 -21.68 9.72 -5.30
N SER A 20 -22.58 8.74 -5.47
CA SER A 20 -23.55 8.37 -4.44
C SER A 20 -22.93 7.70 -3.20
N LEU A 21 -21.69 7.19 -3.31
CA LEU A 21 -20.97 6.56 -2.21
C LEU A 21 -20.10 7.55 -1.43
N LEU A 22 -20.02 8.82 -1.88
CA LEU A 22 -19.19 9.83 -1.25
C LEU A 22 -19.87 10.35 0.04
N PRO A 23 -19.24 10.20 1.23
CA PRO A 23 -19.89 10.50 2.51
C PRO A 23 -19.83 11.99 2.88
N ALA A 24 -20.23 12.89 1.97
CA ALA A 24 -20.08 14.34 2.13
C ALA A 24 -20.73 14.89 3.41
N ALA A 25 -21.94 14.42 3.74
CA ALA A 25 -22.65 14.84 4.95
C ALA A 25 -21.92 14.40 6.24
N ALA A 26 -21.42 13.15 6.28
CA ALA A 26 -20.70 12.63 7.43
C ALA A 26 -19.37 13.37 7.65
N LEU A 27 -18.62 13.62 6.57
CA LEU A 27 -17.37 14.38 6.62
C LEU A 27 -17.60 15.82 7.10
N SER A 28 -18.66 16.48 6.62
CA SER A 28 -19.00 17.84 7.07
C SER A 28 -19.37 17.88 8.55
N ALA A 29 -20.19 16.95 9.02
CA ALA A 29 -20.58 16.88 10.43
C ALA A 29 -19.36 16.60 11.33
N ALA A 30 -18.46 15.70 10.92
CA ALA A 30 -17.23 15.41 11.64
C ALA A 30 -16.32 16.64 11.73
N ALA A 31 -16.12 17.36 10.62
CA ALA A 31 -15.31 18.58 10.60
C ALA A 31 -15.86 19.65 11.54
N VAL A 32 -17.18 19.90 11.51
CA VAL A 32 -17.82 20.85 12.43
C VAL A 32 -17.63 20.44 13.88
N LYS A 33 -17.82 19.16 14.20
CA LYS A 33 -17.64 18.63 15.56
C LYS A 33 -16.21 18.83 16.05
N THR A 34 -15.22 18.48 15.24
CA THR A 34 -13.79 18.61 15.57
C THR A 34 -13.38 20.07 15.78
N LEU A 35 -13.83 20.97 14.89
CA LEU A 35 -13.48 22.40 14.94
C LEU A 35 -14.25 23.18 16.01
N ALA A 36 -15.29 22.60 16.61
CA ALA A 36 -16.04 23.23 17.70
C ALA A 36 -15.37 23.09 19.07
N ASP A 37 -14.43 22.14 19.23
CA ASP A 37 -13.78 21.84 20.51
C ASP A 37 -12.29 22.23 20.49
N PRO A 38 -11.87 23.28 21.23
CA PRO A 38 -10.46 23.66 21.35
C PRO A 38 -9.54 22.54 21.82
N ALA A 39 -10.02 21.61 22.65
CA ALA A 39 -9.20 20.47 23.10
C ALA A 39 -8.85 19.52 21.94
N VAL A 40 -9.62 19.55 20.85
CA VAL A 40 -9.43 18.69 19.68
C VAL A 40 -8.77 19.47 18.54
N TYR A 41 -9.26 20.66 18.18
CA TYR A 41 -8.72 21.37 17.02
C TYR A 41 -7.36 22.01 17.28
N VAL A 42 -7.04 22.44 18.50
CA VAL A 42 -5.73 23.06 18.79
C VAL A 42 -4.60 22.07 18.52
N PRO A 43 -4.57 20.85 19.10
CA PRO A 43 -3.55 19.86 18.75
C PRO A 43 -3.69 19.37 17.30
N GLY A 44 -4.92 19.27 16.76
CA GLY A 44 -5.14 18.84 15.38
C GLY A 44 -4.65 19.82 14.30
N LEU A 45 -4.45 21.10 14.65
CA LEU A 45 -3.90 22.14 13.76
C LEU A 45 -2.42 22.42 14.02
N GLN A 46 -1.77 21.64 14.89
CA GLN A 46 -0.35 21.73 15.21
C GLN A 46 0.40 20.52 14.65
N TYR A 47 1.72 20.48 14.86
CA TYR A 47 2.50 19.29 14.57
C TYR A 47 2.04 18.11 15.43
N GLY A 48 1.73 17.00 14.76
CA GLY A 48 1.43 15.73 15.41
C GLY A 48 2.70 14.95 15.78
N PRO A 49 2.58 13.92 16.62
CA PRO A 49 3.69 13.02 16.92
C PRO A 49 4.04 12.15 15.69
N ASP A 50 5.29 11.69 15.57
CA ASP A 50 5.76 10.87 14.44
C ASP A 50 4.85 9.65 14.14
N PRO A 51 4.32 8.93 15.15
CA PRO A 51 3.44 7.79 14.93
C PRO A 51 1.98 8.16 14.58
N GLY A 52 1.64 9.44 14.36
CA GLY A 52 0.28 9.86 14.03
C GLY A 52 -0.68 10.05 15.22
N TYR A 53 -1.92 10.43 14.92
CA TYR A 53 -2.92 10.80 15.94
C TYR A 53 -3.48 9.56 16.65
N GLN A 54 -3.12 9.37 17.91
CA GLN A 54 -3.43 8.15 18.68
C GLN A 54 -4.92 7.73 18.64
N PRO A 55 -5.92 8.62 18.85
CA PRO A 55 -7.32 8.19 18.82
C PRO A 55 -7.79 7.64 17.47
N LEU A 56 -7.18 8.07 16.37
CA LEU A 56 -7.46 7.49 15.04
C LEU A 56 -6.88 6.09 14.94
N ARG A 57 -5.64 5.90 15.39
CA ARG A 57 -4.99 4.58 15.42
C ARG A 57 -5.74 3.58 16.29
N ASP A 58 -6.24 4.00 17.45
CA ASP A 58 -7.05 3.16 18.33
C ASP A 58 -8.31 2.67 17.60
N ALA A 59 -9.06 3.59 16.98
CA ALA A 59 -10.28 3.28 16.26
C ALA A 59 -10.03 2.40 15.02
N LEU A 60 -8.92 2.64 14.30
CA LEU A 60 -8.52 1.81 13.16
C LEU A 60 -8.11 0.41 13.61
N ALA A 61 -7.35 0.26 14.69
CA ALA A 61 -6.97 -1.03 15.21
C ALA A 61 -8.20 -1.84 15.64
N GLU A 62 -9.11 -1.22 16.42
CA GLU A 62 -10.36 -1.86 16.82
C GLU A 62 -11.18 -2.32 15.60
N TRP A 63 -11.35 -1.44 14.60
CA TRP A 63 -12.10 -1.78 13.40
C TRP A 63 -11.43 -2.88 12.56
N LEU A 64 -10.11 -2.81 12.36
CA LEU A 64 -9.36 -3.79 11.59
C LEU A 64 -9.35 -5.15 12.28
N SER A 65 -9.11 -5.21 13.59
CA SER A 65 -9.14 -6.48 14.34
C SER A 65 -10.53 -7.11 14.31
N ALA A 66 -11.60 -6.31 14.31
CA ALA A 66 -12.96 -6.82 14.20
C ALA A 66 -13.32 -7.27 12.77
N PHE A 67 -12.88 -6.54 11.75
CA PHE A 67 -13.22 -6.83 10.34
C PHE A 67 -12.35 -7.95 9.76
N TYR A 68 -11.08 -8.02 10.14
CA TYR A 68 -10.11 -9.03 9.74
C TYR A 68 -9.58 -9.79 10.97
N PRO A 69 -10.36 -10.73 11.53
CA PRO A 69 -9.93 -11.49 12.70
C PRO A 69 -8.74 -12.39 12.32
N ILE A 70 -7.56 -12.04 12.82
CA ILE A 70 -6.35 -12.86 12.69
C ILE A 70 -6.21 -13.70 13.96
N ALA A 71 -6.05 -15.01 13.80
CA ALA A 71 -5.91 -15.92 14.94
C ALA A 71 -4.71 -15.53 15.81
N GLY A 72 -4.98 -15.19 17.08
CA GLY A 72 -3.95 -14.87 18.07
C GLY A 72 -3.47 -13.42 18.07
N GLN A 73 -3.98 -12.54 17.19
CA GLN A 73 -3.60 -11.13 17.18
C GLN A 73 -4.46 -10.30 18.15
N THR A 74 -3.83 -9.50 18.99
CA THR A 74 -4.52 -8.54 19.87
C THR A 74 -4.68 -7.17 19.20
N PRO A 75 -5.66 -6.34 19.62
CA PRO A 75 -5.78 -4.97 19.13
C PRO A 75 -4.53 -4.11 19.40
N GLU A 76 -3.78 -4.41 20.46
CA GLU A 76 -2.52 -3.73 20.80
C GLU A 76 -1.46 -4.01 19.73
N GLU A 77 -1.33 -5.26 19.29
CA GLU A 77 -0.42 -5.64 18.20
C GLU A 77 -0.84 -5.00 16.87
N THR A 78 -2.14 -4.85 16.61
CA THR A 78 -2.64 -4.12 15.43
C THR A 78 -2.29 -2.63 15.50
N GLN A 79 -2.28 -1.99 16.68
CA GLN A 79 -1.86 -0.59 16.83
C GLN A 79 -0.37 -0.36 16.54
N ASP A 80 0.49 -1.29 16.97
CA ASP A 80 1.93 -1.20 16.69
C ASP A 80 2.20 -1.24 15.18
N LEU A 81 1.46 -2.09 14.44
CA LEU A 81 1.53 -2.16 12.98
C LEU A 81 1.08 -0.85 12.31
N LEU A 82 0.01 -0.22 12.81
CA LEU A 82 -0.46 1.07 12.28
C LEU A 82 0.55 2.19 12.51
N SER A 83 1.21 2.21 13.67
CA SER A 83 2.25 3.19 13.99
C SER A 83 3.44 3.12 13.01
N ALA A 84 3.86 1.90 12.66
CA ALA A 84 4.91 1.67 11.68
C ALA A 84 4.49 2.06 10.24
N ALA A 85 3.21 1.85 9.89
CA ALA A 85 2.66 2.25 8.60
C ALA A 85 2.55 3.77 8.45
N GLU A 86 2.18 4.50 9.51
CA GLU A 86 2.10 5.97 9.50
C GLU A 86 3.48 6.63 9.51
N ALA A 87 4.42 6.12 10.31
CA ALA A 87 5.79 6.61 10.33
C ALA A 87 6.50 6.48 8.96
N SER A 88 6.20 5.42 8.20
CA SER A 88 6.75 5.24 6.84
C SER A 88 6.05 6.10 5.77
N SER A 89 4.83 6.58 6.01
CA SER A 89 4.04 7.34 5.03
C SER A 89 4.10 8.86 5.17
N ASN A 90 4.77 9.41 6.19
CA ASN A 90 5.08 10.85 6.28
C ASN A 90 6.10 11.33 5.22
N THR A 91 6.62 10.41 4.41
CA THR A 91 7.33 10.65 3.15
C THR A 91 6.63 9.88 2.03
N ALA A 92 5.62 10.51 1.43
CA ALA A 92 5.01 10.17 0.14
C ALA A 92 4.49 8.71 -0.06
N LEU A 93 3.16 8.58 -0.07
CA LEU A 93 2.35 7.49 -0.63
C LEU A 93 2.26 6.18 0.20
N PRO A 94 1.11 5.47 0.19
CA PRO A 94 0.94 4.10 0.73
C PRO A 94 1.77 3.01 0.02
N HIS A 95 2.74 3.42 -0.80
CA HIS A 95 3.45 2.58 -1.75
C HIS A 95 4.97 2.70 -1.61
N HIS A 96 5.47 3.10 -0.44
CA HIS A 96 6.91 3.17 -0.21
C HIS A 96 7.45 2.06 0.72
N PRO A 97 7.38 0.77 0.33
CA PRO A 97 8.21 -0.26 0.93
C PRO A 97 9.67 -0.35 0.43
N PRO A 98 10.16 0.29 -0.67
CA PRO A 98 11.49 -0.06 -1.15
C PRO A 98 12.59 0.36 -0.18
N ASP A 99 12.57 1.55 0.39
CA ASP A 99 13.75 2.00 1.17
C ASP A 99 13.99 1.24 2.49
N SER A 100 12.97 0.62 3.08
CA SER A 100 13.12 -0.15 4.32
C SER A 100 13.34 -1.66 4.08
N PHE A 101 12.91 -2.19 2.94
CA PHE A 101 12.94 -3.64 2.66
C PHE A 101 13.71 -4.03 1.41
N THR A 102 14.19 -3.06 0.63
CA THR A 102 14.92 -3.28 -0.60
C THR A 102 16.16 -2.43 -0.65
N ASP A 103 17.23 -3.00 -1.19
CA ASP A 103 18.46 -2.28 -1.49
C ASP A 103 18.74 -2.52 -2.98
N PRO A 104 18.81 -1.47 -3.82
CA PRO A 104 19.11 -1.62 -5.25
C PRO A 104 20.41 -2.40 -5.50
N LEU A 105 21.36 -2.42 -4.57
CA LEU A 105 22.59 -3.21 -4.67
C LEU A 105 22.39 -4.69 -4.34
N TYR A 106 21.41 -5.04 -3.51
CA TYR A 106 21.20 -6.41 -3.03
C TYR A 106 19.96 -7.08 -3.64
N THR A 107 18.82 -6.39 -3.66
CA THR A 107 17.51 -6.93 -4.05
C THR A 107 17.43 -7.17 -5.54
N GLN A 108 17.54 -8.42 -5.98
CA GLN A 108 17.70 -8.76 -7.39
C GLN A 108 16.45 -8.64 -8.26
N ASN A 109 15.28 -8.97 -7.70
CA ASN A 109 14.03 -9.04 -8.44
C ASN A 109 12.87 -8.56 -7.57
N VAL A 110 11.92 -7.86 -8.17
CA VAL A 110 10.64 -7.51 -7.57
C VAL A 110 9.55 -8.26 -8.33
N TRP A 111 8.87 -9.19 -7.66
CA TRP A 111 7.82 -10.01 -8.27
C TRP A 111 6.46 -9.34 -8.12
N MET A 112 5.75 -9.13 -9.22
CA MET A 112 4.46 -8.45 -9.26
C MET A 112 3.45 -9.27 -10.06
N VAL A 113 2.22 -9.35 -9.59
CA VAL A 113 1.11 -9.97 -10.34
C VAL A 113 0.89 -9.21 -11.64
N ALA A 114 0.49 -9.90 -12.71
CA ALA A 114 0.16 -9.33 -14.01
C ALA A 114 -1.21 -9.83 -14.48
N PRO A 115 -2.17 -8.92 -14.78
CA PRO A 115 -2.05 -7.46 -14.74
C PRO A 115 -1.95 -6.88 -13.32
N CYS A 116 -1.12 -5.85 -13.10
CA CYS A 116 -1.04 -5.13 -11.83
C CYS A 116 -1.59 -3.71 -11.93
N TYR A 117 -1.78 -3.09 -10.76
CA TYR A 117 -2.10 -1.67 -10.65
C TYR A 117 -1.05 -0.82 -11.36
N PHE A 118 -1.46 -0.11 -12.41
CA PHE A 118 -0.52 0.57 -13.31
C PHE A 118 0.35 1.65 -12.65
N LEU A 119 -0.08 2.21 -11.50
CA LEU A 119 0.74 3.16 -10.74
C LEU A 119 1.85 2.49 -9.92
N ALA A 120 1.80 1.18 -9.70
CA ALA A 120 2.79 0.48 -8.90
C ALA A 120 4.13 0.29 -9.64
N CYS A 121 4.12 -0.03 -10.94
CA CYS A 121 5.36 -0.27 -11.69
C CYS A 121 6.29 0.95 -11.76
N PRO A 122 5.81 2.18 -12.02
CA PRO A 122 6.66 3.38 -12.01
C PRO A 122 7.35 3.61 -10.67
N ILE A 123 6.68 3.32 -9.55
CA ILE A 123 7.25 3.50 -8.20
C ILE A 123 8.50 2.65 -8.01
N PHE A 124 8.46 1.38 -8.42
CA PHE A 124 9.63 0.51 -8.34
C PHE A 124 10.72 0.87 -9.36
N ALA A 125 10.33 1.35 -10.55
CA ALA A 125 11.29 1.85 -11.53
C ALA A 125 12.08 3.05 -10.98
N ASP A 126 11.38 4.02 -10.38
CA ASP A 126 11.97 5.20 -9.76
C ASP A 126 12.86 4.84 -8.55
N ALA A 127 12.53 3.76 -7.83
CA ALA A 127 13.36 3.20 -6.76
C ALA A 127 14.59 2.41 -7.24
N GLY A 128 14.88 2.41 -8.55
CA GLY A 128 16.06 1.76 -9.12
C GLY A 128 15.89 0.28 -9.48
N PHE A 129 14.64 -0.21 -9.54
CA PHE A 129 14.31 -1.59 -9.95
C PHE A 129 13.83 -1.69 -11.40
N ASP A 130 14.10 -0.67 -12.23
CA ASP A 130 13.82 -0.77 -13.67
C ASP A 130 14.53 -1.98 -14.29
N GLY A 131 13.82 -2.72 -15.14
CA GLY A 131 14.27 -3.99 -15.70
C GLY A 131 14.34 -5.19 -14.72
N ARG A 132 14.08 -4.98 -13.43
CA ARG A 132 14.12 -6.03 -12.37
C ARG A 132 12.73 -6.46 -11.89
N LEU A 133 11.68 -5.83 -12.42
CA LEU A 133 10.30 -6.25 -12.24
C LEU A 133 10.04 -7.58 -12.98
N LYS A 134 9.53 -8.58 -12.26
CA LYS A 134 9.16 -9.90 -12.79
C LYS A 134 7.65 -10.09 -12.67
N ALA A 135 7.00 -10.36 -13.79
CA ALA A 135 5.57 -10.61 -13.84
C ALA A 135 5.24 -12.05 -13.37
N VAL A 136 4.22 -12.17 -12.53
CA VAL A 136 3.58 -13.43 -12.14
C VAL A 136 2.16 -13.41 -12.71
N PRO A 137 1.75 -14.40 -13.50
CA PRO A 137 0.40 -14.41 -14.05
C PRO A 137 -0.66 -14.62 -12.95
N GLU A 138 -1.87 -14.16 -13.24
CA GLU A 138 -3.08 -14.41 -12.44
C GLU A 138 -3.99 -15.40 -13.19
N ASP A 139 -4.69 -16.25 -12.46
CA ASP A 139 -5.78 -17.11 -12.92
C ASP A 139 -7.11 -16.76 -12.23
N ASP A 140 -8.14 -17.60 -12.42
CA ASP A 140 -9.48 -17.34 -11.85
C ASP A 140 -9.51 -17.40 -10.30
N GLU A 141 -8.46 -17.92 -9.66
CA GLU A 141 -8.29 -18.00 -8.20
C GLU A 141 -7.23 -17.01 -7.66
N GLY A 142 -6.65 -16.17 -8.54
CA GLY A 142 -5.67 -15.16 -8.18
C GLY A 142 -4.26 -15.52 -8.64
N ILE A 143 -3.25 -15.23 -7.82
CA ILE A 143 -1.85 -15.35 -8.22
C ILE A 143 -1.44 -16.82 -8.50
N ASP A 144 -0.77 -17.06 -9.64
CA ASP A 144 -0.17 -18.37 -9.92
C ASP A 144 1.07 -18.61 -9.05
N LEU A 145 0.85 -19.25 -7.90
CA LEU A 145 1.89 -19.57 -6.92
C LEU A 145 2.94 -20.55 -7.45
N GLU A 146 2.56 -21.43 -8.37
CA GLU A 146 3.46 -22.45 -8.91
C GLU A 146 4.43 -21.82 -9.92
N TYR A 147 3.95 -20.87 -10.74
CA TYR A 147 4.80 -20.04 -11.58
C TYR A 147 5.76 -19.20 -10.73
N LEU A 148 5.24 -18.54 -9.69
CA LEU A 148 6.07 -17.74 -8.76
C LEU A 148 7.17 -18.61 -8.13
N ARG A 149 6.82 -19.80 -7.62
CA ARG A 149 7.78 -20.73 -7.01
C ARG A 149 8.91 -21.09 -7.96
N LYS A 150 8.61 -21.47 -9.20
CA LYS A 150 9.62 -21.79 -10.23
C LYS A 150 10.52 -20.58 -10.52
N GLY A 151 9.93 -19.39 -10.59
CA GLY A 151 10.65 -18.14 -10.78
C GLY A 151 11.65 -17.85 -9.66
N LEU A 152 11.22 -18.01 -8.41
CA LEU A 152 12.07 -17.83 -7.22
C LEU A 152 13.20 -18.86 -7.17
N GLU A 153 12.92 -20.13 -7.45
CA GLU A 153 13.94 -21.19 -7.49
C GLU A 153 14.99 -20.94 -8.59
N ALA A 154 14.58 -20.45 -9.76
CA ALA A 154 15.49 -20.11 -10.83
C ALA A 154 16.36 -18.89 -10.47
N ALA A 155 15.77 -17.87 -9.84
CA ALA A 155 16.50 -16.70 -9.37
C ALA A 155 17.53 -17.05 -8.29
N GLY A 156 17.21 -17.96 -7.37
CA GLY A 156 18.14 -18.41 -6.31
C GLY A 156 19.30 -19.28 -6.80
N LYS A 157 19.14 -19.99 -7.93
CA LYS A 157 20.21 -20.80 -8.54
C LYS A 157 21.20 -19.97 -9.38
N GLY A 158 20.84 -18.75 -9.76
CA GLY A 158 21.68 -17.85 -10.55
C GLY A 158 22.55 -16.89 -9.72
N SER A 159 22.43 -16.91 -8.38
CA SER A 159 23.21 -16.09 -7.47
C SER A 159 24.39 -16.88 -6.89
N ASP A 160 25.38 -17.22 -7.70
CA ASP A 160 26.72 -17.46 -7.15
C ASP A 160 27.25 -16.11 -6.66
N ASP A 161 27.27 -15.90 -5.34
CA ASP A 161 27.82 -14.69 -4.74
C ASP A 161 29.36 -14.71 -4.84
N PRO A 162 29.98 -13.83 -5.66
CA PRO A 162 31.44 -13.76 -5.76
C PRO A 162 32.12 -13.26 -4.47
N ARG A 163 31.36 -12.89 -3.43
CA ARG A 163 31.90 -12.43 -2.14
C ARG A 163 32.16 -13.56 -1.13
N SER A 164 31.80 -14.81 -1.45
CA SER A 164 32.08 -15.96 -0.57
C SER A 164 33.56 -16.38 -0.53
N GLU A 165 34.39 -15.93 -1.49
CA GLU A 165 35.80 -16.33 -1.58
C GLU A 165 36.80 -15.39 -0.87
N SER A 166 36.37 -14.22 -0.32
CA SER A 166 37.32 -13.26 0.27
C SER A 166 37.56 -13.42 1.79
N SER A 167 36.96 -14.41 2.46
CA SER A 167 37.02 -14.53 3.93
C SER A 167 38.05 -15.57 4.45
N THR A 168 38.85 -16.19 3.59
CA THR A 168 39.92 -17.11 4.00
C THR A 168 41.27 -16.68 3.45
N ALA A 169 41.76 -15.51 3.87
CA ALA A 169 43.16 -15.15 3.76
C ALA A 169 43.50 -14.12 4.85
N THR A 170 43.77 -14.60 6.07
CA THR A 170 44.64 -13.92 7.04
C THR A 170 45.32 -14.95 7.91
#